data_AF-A0A3C0R5A0-F1
#
_entry.id   AF-A0A3C0R5A0-F1
#
_cell.length_a   1.000
_cell.length_b   1.000
_cell.length_c   1.000
_cell.angle_alpha   90.00
_cell.angle_beta   90.00
_cell.angle_gamma   90.00
#
_symmetry.space_group_name_H-M   'P 1'
#
loop_
_entity.id
_entity.type
_entity.pdbx_description
1 polymer ?
#
loop_
_entity_poly.entity_id
_entity_poly.type
_entity_poly.pdbx_seq_one_letter_code
_entity_poly.pdbx_strand_id
1 'polypeptide(L)'
;MASKPMHSSNFTTRALCGQSESSPARSLFEVEVDLSKRLNQISPEEMDTEFVCPSCQQPLTEVRTSNGIFWSCEKCGGRAVGVELLRRTFTSESINPLWFHALRGEGQTGRNCPACRNPMTEVKLSDDAGIKVDVCRLCHFVWFDATEVENLVPRSVSPPKPELPQKAREAIALAKVEQLAEQARGTDFDSSPPDESWKTIAGFLGMPVEFDAAPQDRHPWTTWILCTAIIAASAFAFTRLHEIVAQFGLIPAQATRLHGLTFLTAFFLHAGPVHLIGNMYFLFVFGDDVENFLRPLRYLALIALAAFIGDLAHIAVDPHSQIPSIGASGGIAGVITFYALKFPHVRLGFLLRWGFVWFRWIRLPAWFVFILWILFQLIGAWEQKAGISSVSSFAHLGGALTGLVAWLRWRGSGD
;
A
#
# COMPACT_ATOMS: atom_id res chain seq x y z
N MET A 1 38.68 36.80 40.60
CA MET A 1 37.29 36.77 41.08
C MET A 1 36.64 35.55 40.44
N ALA A 2 36.84 34.35 41.02
CA ALA A 2 35.98 33.74 42.04
C ALA A 2 34.64 33.29 41.45
N SER A 3 34.12 32.07 41.60
CA SER A 3 34.58 30.77 42.08
C SER A 3 33.36 29.84 41.96
N LYS A 4 33.58 28.62 41.46
CA LYS A 4 32.77 27.38 41.60
C LYS A 4 32.32 27.12 43.08
N PRO A 5 31.65 26.00 43.45
CA PRO A 5 30.60 25.14 42.84
C PRO A 5 29.60 24.52 43.89
N MET A 6 28.84 23.49 43.46
CA MET A 6 28.34 22.30 44.23
C MET A 6 27.25 22.46 45.31
N HIS A 7 26.17 21.66 45.20
CA HIS A 7 25.98 20.50 46.08
C HIS A 7 24.83 19.57 45.64
N SER A 8 25.14 18.28 45.63
CA SER A 8 24.22 17.14 45.72
C SER A 8 23.95 16.79 47.19
N SER A 9 22.72 16.40 47.54
CA SER A 9 22.44 15.47 48.66
C SER A 9 20.98 14.96 48.64
N ASN A 10 20.83 13.72 48.19
CA ASN A 10 20.17 12.59 48.85
C ASN A 10 19.22 12.78 50.06
N PHE A 11 18.14 11.97 49.99
CA PHE A 11 17.52 11.12 51.03
C PHE A 11 16.13 11.46 51.64
N THR A 12 15.20 10.51 51.41
CA THR A 12 14.19 9.89 52.31
C THR A 12 12.83 10.52 52.67
N THR A 13 11.79 9.87 52.11
CA THR A 13 10.56 9.28 52.72
C THR A 13 9.53 10.10 53.52
N ARG A 14 8.26 9.69 53.27
CA ARG A 14 6.97 9.97 53.94
C ARG A 14 6.27 11.24 53.44
N ALA A 15 4.97 11.27 53.17
CA ALA A 15 3.90 10.27 53.19
C ALA A 15 2.64 10.88 52.53
N LEU A 16 1.73 9.99 52.13
CA LEU A 16 0.27 10.14 52.13
C LEU A 16 -0.46 10.93 51.03
N CYS A 17 -1.48 10.22 50.53
CA CYS A 17 -2.80 10.70 50.12
C CYS A 17 -2.91 11.51 48.83
N GLY A 18 -3.32 10.76 47.79
CA GLY A 18 -4.64 10.96 47.21
C GLY A 18 -4.70 12.04 46.15
N GLN A 19 -4.82 11.60 44.91
CA GLN A 19 -5.87 12.12 44.04
C GLN A 19 -6.16 11.12 42.92
N SER A 20 -7.44 10.82 42.83
CA SER A 20 -8.13 10.18 41.74
C SER A 20 -7.98 11.02 40.47
N GLU A 21 -7.40 10.45 39.43
CA GLU A 21 -7.67 10.90 38.07
C GLU A 21 -7.91 9.68 37.16
N SER A 22 -9.10 9.68 36.60
CA SER A 22 -9.60 8.83 35.54
C SER A 22 -8.69 8.85 34.31
N SER A 23 -8.20 7.70 33.89
CA SER A 23 -7.54 7.52 32.59
C SER A 23 -8.21 6.36 31.83
N PRO A 24 -8.45 6.50 30.51
CA PRO A 24 -9.30 5.58 29.75
C PRO A 24 -8.63 4.23 29.47
N ALA A 25 -9.49 3.24 29.25
CA ALA A 25 -9.25 1.87 28.79
C ALA A 25 -7.81 1.53 28.34
N ARG A 26 -7.03 0.89 29.23
CA ARG A 26 -5.88 0.09 28.83
C ARG A 26 -6.35 -1.14 28.08
N SER A 27 -5.68 -1.46 26.97
CA SER A 27 -5.94 -2.67 26.21
C SER A 27 -5.63 -3.91 27.06
N LEU A 28 -6.40 -4.99 26.86
CA LEU A 28 -6.25 -6.27 27.59
C LEU A 28 -4.80 -6.81 27.56
N PHE A 29 -4.06 -6.50 26.50
CA PHE A 29 -2.67 -6.90 26.29
C PHE A 29 -1.68 -6.20 27.25
N GLU A 30 -1.89 -4.91 27.56
CA GLU A 30 -0.99 -4.17 28.47
C GLU A 30 -1.18 -4.57 29.94
N VAL A 31 -2.40 -5.00 30.30
CA VAL A 31 -2.69 -5.58 31.61
C VAL A 31 -2.01 -6.95 31.76
N GLU A 32 -1.98 -7.76 30.68
CA GLU A 32 -1.36 -9.09 30.65
C GLU A 32 0.16 -9.06 30.86
N VAL A 33 0.86 -8.11 30.25
CA VAL A 33 2.32 -8.01 30.33
C VAL A 33 2.80 -7.57 31.73
N ASP A 34 2.08 -6.67 32.39
CA ASP A 34 2.44 -6.16 33.73
C ASP A 34 2.14 -7.20 34.84
N LEU A 35 1.10 -8.03 34.65
CA LEU A 35 0.78 -9.16 35.55
C LEU A 35 1.78 -10.31 35.45
N SER A 36 2.26 -10.65 34.25
CA SER A 36 3.29 -11.68 34.05
C SER A 36 4.62 -11.33 34.74
N LYS A 37 4.98 -10.05 34.76
CA LYS A 37 6.21 -9.56 35.41
C LYS A 37 6.12 -9.54 36.94
N ARG A 38 4.94 -9.35 37.52
CA ARG A 38 4.72 -9.41 38.98
C ARG A 38 4.64 -10.84 39.51
N LEU A 39 4.16 -11.79 38.71
CA LEU A 39 4.11 -13.21 39.10
C LEU A 39 5.49 -13.89 39.09
N ASN A 40 6.45 -13.37 38.31
CA ASN A 40 7.82 -13.89 38.23
C ASN A 40 8.78 -13.38 39.32
N GLN A 41 8.30 -12.67 40.34
CA GLN A 41 9.11 -12.17 41.46
C GLN A 41 8.78 -12.79 42.82
N ILE A 42 8.08 -13.92 42.85
CA ILE A 42 7.83 -14.66 44.09
C ILE A 42 8.87 -15.79 44.18
N SER A 43 9.79 -15.66 45.15
CA SER A 43 10.81 -16.65 45.48
C SER A 43 10.19 -17.96 46.02
N PRO A 44 10.78 -19.15 45.76
CA PRO A 44 10.16 -20.45 46.08
C PRO A 44 10.22 -20.89 47.56
N GLU A 45 10.55 -20.02 48.51
CA GLU A 45 11.00 -20.46 49.85
C GLU A 45 10.08 -20.12 51.04
N GLU A 46 8.86 -19.61 50.83
CA GLU A 46 7.90 -19.43 51.94
C GLU A 46 6.46 -19.73 51.50
N MET A 47 6.05 -21.01 51.48
CA MET A 47 4.63 -21.35 51.42
C MET A 47 4.36 -22.83 51.78
N ASP A 48 4.59 -23.22 53.03
CA ASP A 48 3.87 -24.36 53.61
C ASP A 48 2.48 -23.86 54.08
N THR A 49 1.71 -23.31 53.14
CA THR A 49 0.31 -22.96 53.39
C THR A 49 -0.54 -24.17 53.08
N GLU A 50 -0.86 -24.94 54.10
CA GLU A 50 -1.86 -26.00 54.02
C GLU A 50 -3.19 -25.38 53.54
N PHE A 51 -3.56 -25.65 52.28
CA PHE A 51 -4.85 -25.20 51.75
C PHE A 51 -5.95 -25.97 52.48
N VAL A 52 -6.95 -25.25 53.01
CA VAL A 52 -8.00 -25.87 53.84
C VAL A 52 -9.33 -25.90 53.09
N CYS A 53 -10.02 -27.03 53.14
CA CYS A 53 -11.36 -27.17 52.58
C CYS A 53 -12.35 -26.22 53.30
N PRO A 54 -13.09 -25.37 52.56
CA PRO A 54 -14.00 -24.40 53.16
C PRO A 54 -15.20 -25.04 53.86
N SER A 55 -15.56 -26.27 53.48
CA SER A 55 -16.71 -26.99 54.05
C SER A 55 -16.31 -27.96 55.15
N CYS A 56 -15.16 -28.62 55.02
CA CYS A 56 -14.74 -29.68 55.93
C CYS A 56 -13.66 -29.27 56.92
N GLN A 57 -13.03 -28.10 56.72
CA GLN A 57 -11.92 -27.59 57.53
C GLN A 57 -10.74 -28.57 57.67
N GLN A 58 -10.55 -29.43 56.67
CA GLN A 58 -9.44 -30.38 56.57
C GLN A 58 -8.45 -29.93 55.49
N PRO A 59 -7.17 -30.28 55.62
CA PRO A 59 -6.17 -30.00 54.58
C PRO A 59 -6.57 -30.66 53.27
N LEU A 60 -6.34 -29.95 52.16
CA LEU A 60 -6.59 -30.45 50.82
C LEU A 60 -5.38 -31.24 50.31
N THR A 61 -5.65 -32.37 49.66
CA THR A 61 -4.62 -33.21 49.04
C THR A 61 -4.31 -32.65 47.64
N GLU A 62 -3.03 -32.44 47.34
CA GLU A 62 -2.57 -32.02 46.00
C GLU A 62 -2.63 -33.21 45.02
N VAL A 63 -3.30 -33.02 43.89
CA VAL A 63 -3.42 -34.01 42.81
C VAL A 63 -2.79 -33.46 41.54
N ARG A 64 -1.81 -34.19 41.00
CA ARG A 64 -1.10 -33.83 39.77
C ARG A 64 -1.62 -34.65 38.58
N THR A 65 -1.94 -33.97 37.49
CA THR A 65 -2.40 -34.57 36.23
C THR A 65 -1.55 -34.11 35.04
N SER A 66 -1.73 -34.72 33.86
CA SER A 66 -1.06 -34.29 32.62
C SER A 66 -1.35 -32.83 32.24
N ASN A 67 -2.47 -32.27 32.70
CA ASN A 67 -2.92 -30.93 32.33
C ASN A 67 -2.55 -29.88 33.39
N GLY A 68 -2.16 -30.29 34.60
CA GLY A 68 -1.73 -29.42 35.70
C GLY A 68 -2.09 -29.96 37.09
N ILE A 69 -2.06 -29.08 38.09
CA ILE A 69 -2.22 -29.40 39.52
C ILE A 69 -3.57 -28.86 40.02
N PHE A 70 -4.32 -29.66 40.78
CA PHE A 70 -5.50 -29.24 41.52
C PHE A 70 -5.48 -29.81 42.94
N TRP A 71 -6.28 -29.25 43.85
CA TRP A 71 -6.37 -29.71 45.23
C TRP A 71 -7.75 -30.31 45.49
N SER A 72 -7.82 -31.45 46.16
CA SER A 72 -9.09 -32.15 46.46
C SER A 72 -9.29 -32.41 47.95
N CYS A 73 -10.52 -32.29 48.42
CA CYS A 73 -10.90 -32.71 49.77
C CYS A 73 -11.35 -34.17 49.79
N GLU A 74 -10.69 -35.02 50.57
CA GLU A 74 -11.03 -36.45 50.69
C GLU A 74 -12.39 -36.70 51.37
N LYS A 75 -12.89 -35.73 52.14
CA LYS A 75 -14.15 -35.86 52.88
C LYS A 75 -15.38 -35.45 52.08
N CYS A 76 -15.34 -34.33 51.36
CA CYS A 76 -16.49 -33.83 50.59
C CYS A 76 -16.35 -33.98 49.08
N GLY A 77 -15.19 -34.38 48.56
CA GLY A 77 -14.93 -34.49 47.13
C GLY A 77 -14.78 -33.15 46.38
N GLY A 78 -14.87 -32.01 47.09
CA GLY A 78 -14.69 -30.69 46.50
C GLY A 78 -13.26 -30.44 46.01
N ARG A 79 -13.12 -29.62 44.96
CA ARG A 79 -11.85 -29.36 44.28
C ARG A 79 -11.56 -27.87 44.16
N ALA A 80 -10.33 -27.48 44.49
CA ALA A 80 -9.79 -26.16 44.19
C ALA A 80 -8.90 -26.24 42.94
N VAL A 81 -9.18 -25.41 41.96
CA VAL A 81 -8.49 -25.37 40.67
C VAL A 81 -8.02 -23.96 40.39
N GLY A 82 -6.76 -23.81 39.95
CA GLY A 82 -6.25 -22.53 39.46
C GLY A 82 -6.83 -22.19 38.09
N VAL A 83 -7.11 -20.92 37.83
CA VAL A 83 -7.69 -20.45 36.55
C VAL A 83 -6.89 -20.91 35.31
N GLU A 84 -5.56 -21.00 35.42
CA GLU A 84 -4.71 -21.43 34.31
C GLU A 84 -4.96 -22.89 33.89
N LEU A 85 -5.28 -23.77 34.86
CA LEU A 85 -5.65 -25.15 34.56
C LEU A 85 -7.02 -25.24 33.86
N LEU A 86 -7.96 -24.37 34.25
CA LEU A 86 -9.27 -24.29 33.59
C LEU A 86 -9.15 -23.83 32.14
N ARG A 87 -8.32 -22.82 31.86
CA ARG A 87 -8.06 -22.32 30.49
C ARG A 87 -7.49 -23.37 29.54
N ARG A 88 -6.74 -24.33 30.08
CA ARG A 88 -6.17 -25.44 29.31
C ARG A 88 -7.16 -26.58 29.09
N THR A 89 -8.12 -26.74 30.01
CA THR A 89 -9.04 -27.89 30.03
C THR A 89 -10.39 -27.59 29.36
N PHE A 90 -10.86 -26.33 29.38
CA PHE A 90 -12.16 -25.90 28.85
C PHE A 90 -12.03 -24.88 27.70
N THR A 91 -13.08 -24.68 26.91
CA THR A 91 -13.09 -23.72 25.79
C THR A 91 -13.24 -22.27 26.29
N SER A 92 -12.66 -21.32 25.56
CA SER A 92 -12.75 -19.89 25.91
C SER A 92 -14.19 -19.36 25.96
N GLU A 93 -15.11 -19.96 25.21
CA GLU A 93 -16.54 -19.62 25.21
C GLU A 93 -17.23 -19.94 26.55
N SER A 94 -16.76 -20.95 27.29
CA SER A 94 -17.32 -21.31 28.61
C SER A 94 -16.63 -20.58 29.77
N ILE A 95 -15.37 -20.17 29.62
CA ILE A 95 -14.57 -19.57 30.71
C ILE A 95 -14.73 -18.04 30.77
N ASN A 96 -14.83 -17.38 29.62
CA ASN A 96 -14.85 -15.92 29.57
C ASN A 96 -16.09 -15.28 30.24
N PRO A 97 -17.32 -15.80 30.06
CA PRO A 97 -18.51 -15.27 30.75
C PRO A 97 -18.40 -15.35 32.27
N LEU A 98 -17.87 -16.47 32.78
CA LEU A 98 -17.70 -16.74 34.21
C LEU A 98 -16.81 -15.71 34.90
N TRP A 99 -15.71 -15.31 34.26
CA TRP A 99 -14.81 -14.30 34.82
C TRP A 99 -15.40 -12.88 34.75
N PHE A 100 -16.15 -12.56 33.70
CA PHE A 100 -16.82 -11.27 33.58
C PHE A 100 -17.86 -11.05 34.69
N HIS A 101 -18.67 -12.07 35.01
CA HIS A 101 -19.64 -12.00 36.12
C HIS A 101 -18.95 -11.94 37.49
N ALA A 102 -17.87 -12.72 37.70
CA ALA A 102 -17.10 -12.68 38.94
C ALA A 102 -16.45 -11.31 39.17
N LEU A 103 -15.83 -10.71 38.16
CA LEU A 103 -15.17 -9.41 38.26
C LEU A 103 -16.14 -8.25 38.47
N ARG A 104 -17.34 -8.30 37.86
CA ARG A 104 -18.40 -7.29 38.05
C ARG A 104 -19.12 -7.41 39.40
N GLY A 105 -18.87 -8.47 40.16
CA GLY A 105 -19.51 -8.71 41.46
C GLY A 105 -20.99 -9.10 41.35
N GLU A 106 -21.41 -9.64 40.20
CA GLU A 106 -22.80 -10.00 39.90
C GLU A 106 -23.18 -11.39 40.47
N GLY A 107 -22.75 -11.71 41.69
CA GLY A 107 -22.94 -13.02 42.32
C GLY A 107 -23.22 -12.94 43.81
N GLN A 108 -23.72 -14.04 44.39
CA GLN A 108 -23.93 -14.13 45.83
C GLN A 108 -22.59 -14.33 46.56
N THR A 109 -22.48 -13.87 47.80
CA THR A 109 -21.32 -14.14 48.66
C THR A 109 -21.27 -15.64 48.94
N GLY A 110 -20.29 -16.31 48.33
CA GLY A 110 -20.02 -17.74 48.47
C GLY A 110 -19.07 -18.03 49.62
N ARG A 111 -18.46 -19.23 49.59
CA ARG A 111 -17.61 -19.74 50.68
C ARG A 111 -16.26 -19.02 50.76
N ASN A 112 -15.53 -19.21 51.87
CA ASN A 112 -14.20 -18.63 52.02
C ASN A 112 -13.16 -19.35 51.15
N CYS A 113 -12.24 -18.61 50.54
CA CYS A 113 -11.20 -19.16 49.70
C CYS A 113 -10.25 -20.07 50.51
N PRO A 114 -9.91 -21.28 50.02
CA PRO A 114 -8.95 -22.19 50.67
C PRO A 114 -7.57 -21.59 50.92
N ALA A 115 -7.18 -20.59 50.11
CA ALA A 115 -5.86 -19.95 50.15
C ALA A 115 -5.84 -18.69 51.01
N CYS A 116 -6.70 -17.70 50.74
CA CYS A 116 -6.67 -16.40 51.41
C CYS A 116 -7.78 -16.18 52.43
N ARG A 117 -8.71 -17.13 52.61
CA ARG A 117 -9.87 -17.06 53.52
C ARG A 117 -10.87 -15.91 53.25
N ASN A 118 -10.69 -15.14 52.18
CA ASN A 118 -11.66 -14.13 51.75
C ASN A 118 -12.90 -14.78 51.13
N PRO A 119 -14.09 -14.16 51.24
CA PRO A 119 -15.31 -14.68 50.65
C PRO A 119 -15.19 -14.74 49.13
N MET A 120 -15.56 -15.88 48.55
CA MET A 120 -15.64 -16.10 47.11
C MET A 120 -16.99 -15.60 46.58
N THR A 121 -17.09 -15.47 45.27
CA THR A 121 -18.32 -15.08 44.59
C THR A 121 -18.88 -16.27 43.83
N GLU A 122 -20.12 -16.66 44.11
CA GLU A 122 -20.81 -17.73 43.40
C GLU A 122 -21.26 -17.22 42.02
N VAL A 123 -20.84 -17.88 40.95
CA VAL A 123 -21.11 -17.50 39.55
C VAL A 123 -21.58 -18.70 38.75
N LYS A 124 -22.50 -18.50 37.81
CA LYS A 124 -22.93 -19.55 36.88
C LYS A 124 -21.89 -19.77 35.77
N LEU A 125 -21.47 -21.02 35.57
CA LEU A 125 -20.49 -21.46 34.57
C LEU A 125 -21.05 -21.46 33.14
N SER A 126 -22.35 -21.67 32.98
CA SER A 126 -23.05 -21.63 31.69
C SER A 126 -24.55 -21.40 31.94
N ASP A 127 -25.20 -20.63 31.06
CA ASP A 127 -26.65 -20.41 31.09
C ASP A 127 -27.45 -21.71 30.87
N ASP A 128 -26.87 -22.68 30.14
CA ASP A 128 -27.53 -23.93 29.76
C ASP A 128 -27.32 -25.07 30.77
N ALA A 129 -26.21 -25.05 31.52
CA ALA A 129 -25.80 -26.17 32.37
C ALA A 129 -26.19 -26.01 33.86
N GLY A 130 -26.58 -24.82 34.30
CA GLY A 130 -26.99 -24.58 35.69
C GLY A 130 -25.89 -24.78 36.76
N ILE A 131 -24.65 -25.06 36.34
CA ILE A 131 -23.50 -25.26 37.23
C ILE A 131 -23.10 -23.91 37.82
N LYS A 132 -23.13 -23.81 39.14
CA LYS A 132 -22.59 -22.66 39.89
C LYS A 132 -21.18 -23.02 40.33
N VAL A 133 -20.29 -22.04 40.44
CA VAL A 133 -18.94 -22.25 40.98
C VAL A 133 -18.54 -21.04 41.80
N ASP A 134 -17.69 -21.26 42.79
CA ASP A 134 -17.18 -20.21 43.67
C ASP A 134 -15.83 -19.69 43.16
N VAL A 135 -15.73 -18.38 42.91
CA VAL A 135 -14.52 -17.75 42.37
C VAL A 135 -13.89 -16.79 43.37
N CYS A 136 -12.60 -16.97 43.66
CA CYS A 136 -11.81 -16.03 44.45
C CYS A 136 -11.11 -15.01 43.53
N ARG A 137 -11.45 -13.73 43.67
CA ARG A 137 -10.85 -12.63 42.90
C ARG A 137 -9.41 -12.29 43.30
N LEU A 138 -8.98 -12.68 44.49
CA LEU A 138 -7.64 -12.34 45.01
C LEU A 138 -6.59 -13.40 44.65
N CYS A 139 -6.95 -14.69 44.79
CA CYS A 139 -6.03 -15.79 44.51
C CYS A 139 -6.25 -16.44 43.14
N HIS A 140 -7.26 -16.01 42.39
CA HIS A 140 -7.67 -16.62 41.12
C HIS A 140 -7.92 -18.13 41.24
N PHE A 141 -8.44 -18.55 42.39
CA PHE A 141 -8.91 -19.91 42.64
C PHE A 141 -10.38 -20.04 42.27
N VAL A 142 -10.73 -21.18 41.69
CA VAL A 142 -12.11 -21.61 41.46
C VAL A 142 -12.35 -22.86 42.29
N TRP A 143 -13.41 -22.85 43.09
CA TRP A 143 -13.85 -23.99 43.88
C TRP A 143 -15.05 -24.67 43.22
N PHE A 144 -14.97 -26.00 43.13
CA PHE A 144 -16.03 -26.86 42.62
C PHE A 144 -16.48 -27.81 43.73
N ASP A 145 -17.78 -27.91 43.93
CA ASP A 145 -18.38 -28.96 44.76
C ASP A 145 -18.44 -30.30 44.02
N ALA A 146 -18.56 -31.40 44.77
CA ALA A 146 -18.52 -32.75 44.19
C ALA A 146 -19.54 -32.95 43.06
N THR A 147 -20.74 -32.39 43.21
CA THR A 147 -21.82 -32.46 42.20
C THR A 147 -21.55 -31.59 40.98
N GLU A 148 -20.72 -30.56 41.10
CA GLU A 148 -20.39 -29.65 40.00
C GLU A 148 -19.31 -30.26 39.12
N VAL A 149 -18.36 -30.97 39.73
CA VAL A 149 -17.27 -31.67 39.02
C VAL A 149 -17.79 -32.78 38.11
N GLU A 150 -18.80 -33.55 38.54
CA GLU A 150 -19.35 -34.66 37.78
C GLU A 150 -20.08 -34.20 36.49
N ASN A 151 -20.56 -32.96 36.45
CA ASN A 151 -21.28 -32.38 35.32
C ASN A 151 -20.38 -31.64 34.31
N LEU A 152 -19.05 -31.64 34.52
CA LEU A 152 -18.10 -31.01 33.61
C LEU A 152 -17.82 -31.90 32.39
N VAL A 153 -18.34 -31.50 31.23
CA VAL A 153 -18.04 -32.16 29.95
C VAL A 153 -16.67 -31.66 29.45
N PRO A 154 -15.65 -32.53 29.28
CA PRO A 154 -14.37 -32.14 28.72
C PRO A 154 -14.51 -31.61 27.28
N ARG A 155 -13.67 -30.64 26.90
CA ARG A 155 -13.60 -30.11 25.53
C ARG A 155 -13.47 -31.26 24.52
N SER A 156 -14.45 -31.42 23.63
CA SER A 156 -14.28 -32.25 22.44
C SER A 156 -13.30 -31.54 21.50
N VAL A 157 -12.20 -32.21 21.16
CA VAL A 157 -11.27 -31.70 20.15
C VAL A 157 -12.00 -31.82 18.81
N SER A 158 -12.44 -30.69 18.25
CA SER A 158 -13.01 -30.67 16.90
C SER A 158 -11.97 -31.24 15.93
N PRO A 159 -12.37 -32.10 14.98
CA PRO A 159 -11.43 -32.63 14.00
C PRO A 159 -10.75 -31.48 13.24
N PRO A 160 -9.44 -31.61 12.90
CA PRO A 160 -8.73 -30.59 12.16
C PRO A 160 -9.48 -30.29 10.87
N LYS A 161 -9.71 -28.99 10.59
CA LYS A 161 -10.37 -28.56 9.36
C LYS A 161 -9.64 -29.20 8.16
N PRO A 162 -10.37 -29.72 7.16
CA PRO A 162 -9.76 -30.36 6.01
C PRO A 162 -8.78 -29.41 5.36
N GLU A 163 -7.55 -29.87 5.26
CA GLU A 163 -6.44 -29.12 4.72
C GLU A 163 -6.69 -28.87 3.23
N LEU A 164 -6.91 -27.60 2.86
CA LEU A 164 -7.20 -27.21 1.47
C LEU A 164 -6.12 -27.77 0.52
N PRO A 165 -6.46 -28.18 -0.71
CA PRO A 165 -5.46 -28.56 -1.71
C PRO A 165 -4.42 -27.45 -1.89
N GLN A 166 -3.16 -27.82 -2.13
CA GLN A 166 -2.04 -26.86 -2.23
C GLN A 166 -2.34 -25.71 -3.22
N LYS A 167 -2.88 -26.03 -4.39
CA LYS A 167 -3.29 -25.03 -5.39
C LYS A 167 -4.31 -24.03 -4.86
N ALA A 168 -5.25 -24.46 -4.02
CA ALA A 168 -6.25 -23.58 -3.44
C ALA A 168 -5.62 -22.66 -2.39
N ARG A 169 -4.64 -23.14 -1.60
CA ARG A 169 -3.89 -22.29 -0.65
C ARG A 169 -3.04 -21.26 -1.37
N GLU A 170 -2.35 -21.67 -2.43
CA GLU A 170 -1.55 -20.76 -3.27
C GLU A 170 -2.41 -19.67 -3.91
N ALA A 171 -3.57 -20.05 -4.47
CA ALA A 171 -4.52 -19.09 -5.03
C ALA A 171 -5.07 -18.11 -3.98
N ILE A 172 -5.43 -18.60 -2.79
CA ILE A 172 -5.89 -17.75 -1.68
C ILE A 172 -4.77 -16.83 -1.18
N ALA A 173 -3.53 -17.33 -1.10
CA ALA A 173 -2.38 -16.53 -0.69
C ALA A 173 -2.07 -15.42 -1.69
N LEU A 174 -2.06 -15.73 -3.00
CA LEU A 174 -1.88 -14.74 -4.07
C LEU A 174 -3.00 -13.69 -4.05
N ALA A 175 -4.26 -14.12 -3.96
CA ALA A 175 -5.39 -13.20 -3.87
C ALA A 175 -5.32 -12.31 -2.61
N LYS A 176 -4.79 -12.85 -1.50
CA LYS A 176 -4.62 -12.06 -0.27
C LYS A 176 -3.50 -11.04 -0.40
N VAL A 177 -2.38 -11.40 -1.04
CA VAL A 177 -1.28 -10.48 -1.35
C VAL A 177 -1.77 -9.36 -2.27
N GLU A 178 -2.53 -9.70 -3.31
CA GLU A 178 -3.12 -8.73 -4.23
C GLU A 178 -4.08 -7.78 -3.51
N GLN A 179 -4.97 -8.31 -2.65
CA GLN A 179 -5.86 -7.49 -1.84
C GLN A 179 -5.11 -6.54 -0.89
N LEU A 180 -4.02 -7.01 -0.27
CA LEU A 180 -3.20 -6.18 0.60
C LEU A 180 -2.43 -5.11 -0.18
N ALA A 181 -1.94 -5.44 -1.39
CA ALA A 181 -1.32 -4.48 -2.29
C ALA A 181 -2.31 -3.40 -2.75
N GLU A 182 -3.55 -3.79 -3.07
CA GLU A 182 -4.64 -2.87 -3.42
C GLU A 182 -4.98 -1.93 -2.25
N GLN A 183 -5.08 -2.46 -1.04
CA GLN A 183 -5.32 -1.66 0.17
C GLN A 183 -4.16 -0.73 0.50
N ALA A 184 -2.92 -1.13 0.21
CA ALA A 184 -1.73 -0.32 0.43
C ALA A 184 -1.51 0.77 -0.64
N ARG A 185 -2.20 0.71 -1.79
CA ARG A 185 -2.02 1.67 -2.90
C ARG A 185 -2.47 3.10 -2.59
N GLY A 186 -3.12 3.35 -1.45
CA GLY A 186 -3.59 4.68 -1.04
C GLY A 186 -4.75 5.18 -1.91
N THR A 187 -5.19 6.42 -1.70
CA THR A 187 -6.16 7.04 -2.61
C THR A 187 -5.42 7.57 -3.85
N ASP A 188 -6.11 7.72 -4.99
CA ASP A 188 -5.54 8.26 -6.23
C ASP A 188 -4.85 9.64 -6.04
N PHE A 189 -5.18 10.37 -4.97
CA PHE A 189 -4.60 11.67 -4.61
C PHE A 189 -3.56 11.62 -3.48
N ASP A 190 -3.36 10.48 -2.85
CA ASP A 190 -2.34 10.26 -1.80
C ASP A 190 -1.77 8.86 -1.94
N SER A 191 -1.13 8.66 -3.09
CA SER A 191 -0.57 7.39 -3.51
C SER A 191 0.86 7.23 -3.02
N SER A 192 1.26 6.00 -2.68
CA SER A 192 2.66 5.70 -2.38
C SER A 192 3.56 6.04 -3.58
N PRO A 193 4.80 6.53 -3.34
CA PRO A 193 5.78 6.76 -4.39
C PRO A 193 6.05 5.48 -5.19
N PRO A 194 6.53 5.59 -6.44
CA PRO A 194 6.90 4.42 -7.23
C PRO A 194 8.09 3.70 -6.59
N ASP A 195 8.07 2.37 -6.62
CA ASP A 195 9.13 1.54 -6.03
C ASP A 195 10.49 1.72 -6.75
N GLU A 196 10.46 2.11 -8.02
CA GLU A 196 11.65 2.32 -8.83
C GLU A 196 12.20 3.75 -8.68
N SER A 197 13.51 3.86 -8.42
CA SER A 197 14.17 5.14 -8.14
C SER A 197 14.17 6.12 -9.32
N TRP A 198 14.30 5.63 -10.56
CA TRP A 198 14.28 6.47 -11.75
C TRP A 198 12.91 7.13 -11.99
N LYS A 199 11.82 6.44 -11.63
CA LYS A 199 10.45 6.98 -11.68
C LYS A 199 10.30 8.17 -10.73
N THR A 200 10.93 8.10 -9.56
CA THR A 200 10.94 9.23 -8.62
C THR A 200 11.68 10.44 -9.19
N ILE A 201 12.80 10.24 -9.89
CA ILE A 201 13.55 11.32 -10.56
C ILE A 201 12.72 11.95 -11.68
N ALA A 202 12.06 11.11 -12.50
CA ALA A 202 11.18 11.57 -13.56
C ALA A 202 10.01 12.41 -13.01
N GLY A 203 9.34 11.93 -11.96
CA GLY A 203 8.31 12.69 -11.25
C GLY A 203 8.83 14.01 -10.68
N PHE A 204 10.05 14.02 -10.12
CA PHE A 204 10.69 15.25 -9.66
C PHE A 204 10.87 16.26 -10.78
N LEU A 205 11.19 15.83 -12.00
CA LEU A 205 11.27 16.69 -13.18
C LEU A 205 9.90 17.10 -13.76
N GLY A 206 8.79 16.69 -13.12
CA GLY A 206 7.43 16.97 -13.56
C GLY A 206 6.93 16.04 -14.66
N MET A 207 7.64 14.95 -14.93
CA MET A 207 7.30 14.03 -16.01
C MET A 207 6.31 12.94 -15.54
N PRO A 208 5.35 12.52 -16.39
CA PRO A 208 4.39 11.48 -16.05
C PRO A 208 5.06 10.11 -15.99
N VAL A 209 4.75 9.33 -14.96
CA VAL A 209 5.31 8.00 -14.74
C VAL A 209 4.22 6.94 -14.87
N GLU A 210 4.51 5.84 -15.55
CA GLU A 210 3.61 4.70 -15.62
C GLU A 210 3.77 3.77 -14.40
N PHE A 211 2.65 3.42 -13.75
CA PHE A 211 2.62 2.54 -12.58
C PHE A 211 2.12 1.13 -12.88
N ASP A 212 1.12 1.01 -13.75
CA ASP A 212 0.46 -0.26 -14.09
C ASP A 212 0.69 -0.60 -15.56
N ALA A 213 1.96 -0.69 -15.96
CA ALA A 213 2.35 -0.97 -17.35
C ALA A 213 1.76 -2.30 -17.82
N ALA A 214 1.35 -2.35 -19.08
CA ALA A 214 0.87 -3.59 -19.67
C ALA A 214 2.02 -4.63 -19.70
N PRO A 215 1.75 -5.94 -19.52
CA PRO A 215 2.76 -6.96 -19.67
C PRO A 215 3.41 -6.89 -21.07
N GLN A 216 4.74 -6.79 -21.11
CA GLN A 216 5.48 -6.80 -22.37
C GLN A 216 5.86 -8.22 -22.77
N ASP A 217 5.26 -8.72 -23.83
CA ASP A 217 5.57 -10.04 -24.39
C ASP A 217 6.81 -10.02 -25.31
N ARG A 218 7.26 -8.82 -25.72
CA ARG A 218 8.31 -8.62 -26.73
C ARG A 218 9.20 -7.44 -26.41
N HIS A 219 10.45 -7.52 -26.85
CA HIS A 219 11.38 -6.40 -26.76
C HIS A 219 11.05 -5.30 -27.78
N PRO A 220 11.03 -4.02 -27.37
CA PRO A 220 10.67 -2.87 -28.21
C PRO A 220 11.87 -2.38 -29.04
N TRP A 221 12.40 -3.25 -29.91
CA TRP A 221 13.58 -2.96 -30.71
C TRP A 221 13.40 -1.73 -31.60
N THR A 222 12.21 -1.53 -32.15
CA THR A 222 11.94 -0.41 -33.05
C THR A 222 12.04 0.92 -32.31
N THR A 223 11.44 0.99 -31.12
CA THR A 223 11.51 2.15 -30.23
C THR A 223 12.97 2.47 -29.89
N TRP A 224 13.76 1.47 -29.50
CA TRP A 224 15.16 1.68 -29.13
C TRP A 224 16.03 2.13 -30.31
N ILE A 225 15.87 1.50 -31.47
CA ILE A 225 16.60 1.87 -32.70
C ILE A 225 16.22 3.30 -33.11
N LEU A 226 14.93 3.63 -33.07
CA LEU A 226 14.43 4.95 -33.42
C LEU A 226 14.96 6.03 -32.46
N CYS A 227 14.88 5.80 -31.14
CA CYS A 227 15.47 6.69 -30.15
C CYS A 227 16.97 6.90 -30.40
N THR A 228 17.70 5.82 -30.66
CA THR A 228 19.15 5.89 -30.96
C THR A 228 19.43 6.72 -32.20
N ALA A 229 18.65 6.53 -33.27
CA ALA A 229 18.78 7.30 -34.51
C ALA A 229 18.49 8.80 -34.30
N ILE A 230 17.43 9.12 -33.54
CA ILE A 230 17.07 10.51 -33.20
C ILE A 230 18.17 11.17 -32.36
N ILE A 231 18.65 10.48 -31.33
CA ILE A 231 19.73 10.98 -30.46
C ILE A 231 21.01 11.21 -31.27
N ALA A 232 21.42 10.25 -32.09
CA ALA A 232 22.64 10.37 -32.90
C ALA A 232 22.55 11.54 -33.90
N ALA A 233 21.43 11.65 -34.62
CA ALA A 233 21.20 12.73 -35.57
C ALA A 233 21.14 14.10 -34.88
N SER A 234 20.44 14.21 -33.74
CA SER A 234 20.38 15.46 -32.97
C SER A 234 21.71 15.84 -32.34
N ALA A 235 22.46 14.89 -31.80
CA ALA A 235 23.80 15.13 -31.24
C ALA A 235 24.76 15.64 -32.32
N PHE A 236 24.71 15.06 -33.52
CA PHE A 236 25.45 15.59 -34.66
C PHE A 236 24.97 17.00 -35.04
N ALA A 237 23.65 17.21 -35.10
CA ALA A 237 23.07 18.51 -35.42
C ALA A 237 23.51 19.61 -34.44
N PHE A 238 23.64 19.31 -33.15
CA PHE A 238 24.08 20.27 -32.13
C PHE A 238 25.48 20.85 -32.38
N THR A 239 26.34 20.17 -33.14
CA THR A 239 27.66 20.72 -33.51
C THR A 239 27.58 21.97 -34.39
N ARG A 240 26.52 22.07 -35.21
CA ARG A 240 26.26 23.18 -36.15
C ARG A 240 24.76 23.41 -36.27
N LEU A 241 24.11 23.65 -35.13
CA LEU A 241 22.65 23.61 -35.01
C LEU A 241 21.95 24.55 -36.00
N HIS A 242 22.36 25.81 -36.07
CA HIS A 242 21.73 26.81 -36.93
C HIS A 242 21.82 26.45 -38.42
N GLU A 243 22.99 26.01 -38.88
CA GLU A 243 23.21 25.62 -40.29
C GLU A 243 22.42 24.37 -40.66
N ILE A 244 22.49 23.34 -39.80
CA ILE A 244 21.82 22.05 -40.04
C ILE A 244 20.30 22.22 -39.99
N VAL A 245 19.76 23.02 -39.07
CA VAL A 245 18.31 23.30 -39.01
C VAL A 245 17.86 24.14 -40.20
N ALA A 246 18.63 25.15 -40.63
CA ALA A 246 18.31 25.91 -41.83
C ALA A 246 18.29 25.03 -43.10
N GLN A 247 19.19 24.03 -43.17
CA GLN A 247 19.29 23.13 -44.31
C GLN A 247 18.38 21.91 -44.24
N PHE A 248 18.00 21.39 -43.07
CA PHE A 248 17.27 20.11 -42.97
C PHE A 248 15.98 20.20 -42.15
N GLY A 249 15.71 21.34 -41.52
CA GLY A 249 14.42 21.62 -40.89
C GLY A 249 13.32 21.91 -41.90
N LEU A 250 12.08 21.69 -41.48
CA LEU A 250 10.90 21.95 -42.30
C LEU A 250 10.55 23.44 -42.21
N ILE A 251 10.76 24.17 -43.29
CA ILE A 251 10.38 25.58 -43.40
C ILE A 251 9.05 25.64 -44.16
N PRO A 252 7.93 26.08 -43.56
CA PRO A 252 6.61 26.06 -44.21
C PRO A 252 6.59 26.73 -45.58
N ALA A 253 7.20 27.91 -45.71
CA ALA A 253 7.30 28.63 -46.98
C ALA A 253 8.09 27.91 -48.08
N GLN A 254 8.85 26.87 -47.71
CA GLN A 254 9.74 26.13 -48.60
C GLN A 254 9.59 24.61 -48.40
N ALA A 255 8.37 24.14 -48.11
CA ALA A 255 8.11 22.75 -47.71
C ALA A 255 8.57 21.69 -48.73
N THR A 256 8.71 22.06 -50.01
CA THR A 256 9.16 21.17 -51.10
C THR A 256 10.68 21.15 -51.30
N ARG A 257 11.44 21.90 -50.49
CA ARG A 257 12.90 21.95 -50.55
C ARG A 257 13.49 20.55 -50.38
N LEU A 258 14.60 20.28 -51.07
CA LEU A 258 15.22 18.94 -51.14
C LEU A 258 14.22 17.85 -51.60
N HIS A 259 13.31 18.18 -52.52
CA HIS A 259 12.25 17.27 -52.99
C HIS A 259 11.32 16.78 -51.87
N GLY A 260 11.09 17.60 -50.83
CA GLY A 260 10.26 17.27 -49.68
C GLY A 260 10.98 16.43 -48.61
N LEU A 261 12.28 16.19 -48.73
CA LEU A 261 13.05 15.44 -47.74
C LEU A 261 12.99 16.08 -46.34
N THR A 262 12.72 17.39 -46.25
CA THR A 262 12.60 18.12 -44.99
C THR A 262 11.47 17.63 -44.09
N PHE A 263 10.39 17.03 -44.63
CA PHE A 263 9.36 16.36 -43.83
C PHE A 263 9.92 15.17 -43.04
N LEU A 264 10.91 14.48 -43.61
CA LEU A 264 11.56 13.36 -42.92
C LEU A 264 12.69 13.84 -42.01
N THR A 265 13.56 14.73 -42.49
CA THR A 265 14.74 15.12 -41.72
C THR A 265 14.40 15.98 -40.51
N ALA A 266 13.34 16.80 -40.58
CA ALA A 266 12.89 17.62 -39.45
C ALA A 266 12.54 16.79 -38.21
N PHE A 267 12.04 15.56 -38.40
CA PHE A 267 11.73 14.62 -37.33
C PHE A 267 12.94 14.29 -36.43
N PHE A 268 14.15 14.25 -37.01
CA PHE A 268 15.37 13.87 -36.32
C PHE A 268 16.12 15.05 -35.68
N LEU A 269 15.68 16.29 -35.93
CA LEU A 269 16.32 17.51 -35.45
C LEU A 269 15.60 18.06 -34.22
N HIS A 270 16.35 18.57 -33.26
CA HIS A 270 15.80 19.18 -32.05
C HIS A 270 16.45 20.54 -31.79
N ALA A 271 15.69 21.46 -31.20
CA ALA A 271 16.14 22.83 -30.92
C ALA A 271 17.17 22.91 -29.77
N GLY A 272 17.36 21.83 -29.02
CA GLY A 272 18.34 21.75 -27.94
C GLY A 272 18.19 20.47 -27.10
N PRO A 273 19.08 20.27 -26.11
CA PRO A 273 19.10 19.04 -25.30
C PRO A 273 17.79 18.79 -24.53
N VAL A 274 17.19 19.83 -23.94
CA VAL A 274 15.92 19.69 -23.19
C VAL A 274 14.78 19.24 -24.10
N HIS A 275 14.70 19.80 -25.32
CA HIS A 275 13.71 19.40 -26.31
C HIS A 275 13.91 17.94 -26.74
N LEU A 276 15.17 17.50 -26.96
CA LEU A 276 15.49 16.11 -27.28
C LEU A 276 15.12 15.16 -26.12
N ILE A 277 15.56 15.46 -24.90
CA ILE A 277 15.30 14.61 -23.72
C ILE A 277 13.79 14.45 -23.50
N GLY A 278 13.00 15.53 -23.63
CA GLY A 278 11.55 15.47 -23.53
C GLY A 278 10.93 14.51 -24.56
N ASN A 279 11.31 14.62 -25.84
CA ASN A 279 10.81 13.71 -26.87
C ASN A 279 11.21 12.26 -26.62
N MET A 280 12.47 12.01 -26.23
CA MET A 280 12.93 10.65 -25.93
C MET A 280 12.18 10.07 -24.74
N TYR A 281 11.96 10.87 -23.68
CA TYR A 281 11.18 10.42 -22.53
C TYR A 281 9.79 9.94 -22.94
N PHE A 282 9.04 10.77 -23.67
CA PHE A 282 7.68 10.42 -24.10
C PHE A 282 7.65 9.23 -25.06
N LEU A 283 8.63 9.12 -25.95
CA LEU A 283 8.76 7.99 -26.85
C LEU A 283 9.12 6.70 -26.10
N PHE A 284 9.96 6.76 -25.07
CA PHE A 284 10.31 5.59 -24.26
C PHE A 284 9.17 5.13 -23.36
N VAL A 285 8.44 6.05 -22.73
CA VAL A 285 7.35 5.71 -21.79
C VAL A 285 6.11 5.16 -22.50
N PHE A 286 5.83 5.60 -23.73
CA PHE A 286 4.61 5.19 -24.44
C PHE A 286 4.87 4.34 -25.69
N GLY A 287 6.10 4.35 -26.22
CA GLY A 287 6.41 3.74 -27.49
C GLY A 287 6.50 2.22 -27.44
N ASP A 288 7.03 1.67 -26.36
CA ASP A 288 7.20 0.24 -26.16
C ASP A 288 5.86 -0.52 -26.08
N ASP A 289 4.90 -0.01 -25.31
CA ASP A 289 3.56 -0.59 -25.21
C ASP A 289 2.80 -0.53 -26.54
N VAL A 290 2.90 0.59 -27.25
CA VAL A 290 2.27 0.74 -28.56
C VAL A 290 2.96 -0.14 -29.61
N GLU A 291 4.29 -0.26 -29.59
CA GLU A 291 5.04 -1.18 -30.45
C GLU A 291 4.64 -2.64 -30.18
N ASN A 292 4.55 -3.03 -28.91
CA ASN A 292 4.17 -4.38 -28.51
C ASN A 292 2.78 -4.74 -29.09
N PHE A 293 1.82 -3.81 -29.00
CA PHE A 293 0.47 -4.00 -29.55
C PHE A 293 0.43 -3.97 -31.09
N LEU A 294 1.01 -2.96 -31.72
CA LEU A 294 0.90 -2.75 -33.17
C LEU A 294 1.83 -3.61 -34.01
N ARG A 295 2.92 -4.12 -33.41
CA ARG A 295 4.08 -4.69 -34.09
C ARG A 295 4.91 -3.62 -34.84
N PRO A 296 6.21 -3.86 -35.09
CA PRO A 296 7.15 -2.88 -35.63
C PRO A 296 6.67 -2.09 -36.85
N LEU A 297 6.09 -2.78 -37.85
CA LEU A 297 5.74 -2.13 -39.12
C LEU A 297 4.57 -1.13 -38.98
N ARG A 298 3.52 -1.49 -38.23
CA ARG A 298 2.36 -0.60 -38.02
C ARG A 298 2.73 0.53 -37.06
N TYR A 299 3.60 0.26 -36.09
CA TYR A 299 4.16 1.26 -35.19
C TYR A 299 4.97 2.33 -35.94
N LEU A 300 5.88 1.92 -36.83
CA LEU A 300 6.61 2.86 -37.70
C LEU A 300 5.68 3.65 -38.62
N ALA A 301 4.68 2.98 -39.21
CA ALA A 301 3.70 3.64 -40.06
C ALA A 301 2.90 4.70 -39.27
N LEU A 302 2.48 4.39 -38.04
CA LEU A 302 1.82 5.35 -37.15
C LEU A 302 2.69 6.58 -36.92
N ILE A 303 3.95 6.40 -36.51
CA ILE A 303 4.86 7.52 -36.21
C ILE A 303 5.10 8.37 -37.47
N ALA A 304 5.42 7.72 -38.59
CA ALA A 304 5.75 8.43 -39.83
C ALA A 304 4.54 9.21 -40.37
N LEU A 305 3.35 8.61 -40.37
CA LEU A 305 2.14 9.29 -40.80
C LEU A 305 1.75 10.42 -39.84
N ALA A 306 1.89 10.21 -38.53
CA ALA A 306 1.56 11.22 -37.53
C ALA A 306 2.51 12.43 -37.62
N ALA A 307 3.80 12.20 -37.84
CA ALA A 307 4.76 13.26 -38.10
C ALA A 307 4.40 14.04 -39.38
N PHE A 308 4.16 13.32 -40.49
CA PHE A 308 3.83 13.94 -41.77
C PHE A 308 2.52 14.74 -41.74
N ILE A 309 1.44 14.18 -41.19
CA ILE A 309 0.15 14.86 -41.06
C ILE A 309 0.24 16.02 -40.07
N GLY A 310 1.03 15.88 -38.99
CA GLY A 310 1.35 16.97 -38.08
C GLY A 310 2.03 18.14 -38.79
N ASP A 311 3.04 17.86 -39.59
CA ASP A 311 3.74 18.86 -40.39
C ASP A 311 2.81 19.57 -41.38
N LEU A 312 1.94 18.83 -42.06
CA LEU A 312 0.91 19.42 -42.93
C LEU A 312 -0.06 20.32 -42.15
N ALA A 313 -0.47 19.92 -40.94
CA ALA A 313 -1.34 20.73 -40.08
C ALA A 313 -0.62 22.01 -39.61
N HIS A 314 0.68 21.94 -39.28
CA HIS A 314 1.48 23.12 -38.96
C HIS A 314 1.57 24.08 -40.15
N ILE A 315 1.90 23.57 -41.34
CA ILE A 315 2.01 24.37 -42.57
C ILE A 315 0.68 25.03 -42.91
N ALA A 316 -0.45 24.33 -42.74
CA ALA A 316 -1.77 24.86 -43.08
C ALA A 316 -2.15 26.13 -42.29
N VAL A 317 -1.54 26.35 -41.11
CA VAL A 317 -1.82 27.50 -40.26
C VAL A 317 -1.03 28.73 -40.65
N ASP A 318 0.25 28.56 -41.00
CA ASP A 318 1.10 29.63 -41.51
C ASP A 318 2.00 29.12 -42.65
N PRO A 319 1.46 29.02 -43.89
CA PRO A 319 2.20 28.49 -45.04
C PRO A 319 3.37 29.37 -45.47
N HIS A 320 3.43 30.62 -45.02
CA HIS A 320 4.44 31.59 -45.42
C HIS A 320 5.54 31.79 -44.36
N SER A 321 5.44 31.09 -43.23
CA SER A 321 6.46 31.14 -42.18
C SER A 321 7.83 30.71 -42.71
N GLN A 322 8.83 31.51 -42.37
CA GLN A 322 10.25 31.21 -42.60
C GLN A 322 10.91 30.55 -41.38
N ILE A 323 10.15 30.36 -40.30
CA ILE A 323 10.66 29.76 -39.07
C ILE A 323 10.64 28.23 -39.24
N PRO A 324 11.79 27.55 -39.12
CA PRO A 324 11.84 26.10 -39.25
C PRO A 324 11.09 25.40 -38.11
N SER A 325 10.24 24.45 -38.46
CA SER A 325 9.65 23.46 -37.56
C SER A 325 10.54 22.21 -37.53
N ILE A 326 10.90 21.76 -36.33
CA ILE A 326 11.75 20.57 -36.08
C ILE A 326 11.27 19.84 -34.82
N GLY A 327 11.50 18.53 -34.79
CA GLY A 327 11.24 17.68 -33.64
C GLY A 327 10.39 16.46 -33.96
N ALA A 328 10.55 15.40 -33.17
CA ALA A 328 9.78 14.17 -33.30
C ALA A 328 8.34 14.27 -32.73
N SER A 329 7.99 15.40 -32.11
CA SER A 329 6.83 15.54 -31.22
C SER A 329 5.48 15.34 -31.91
N GLY A 330 5.35 15.67 -33.20
CA GLY A 330 4.14 15.37 -33.99
C GLY A 330 3.92 13.85 -34.14
N GLY A 331 4.98 13.09 -34.41
CA GLY A 331 4.91 11.63 -34.46
C GLY A 331 4.60 11.02 -33.09
N ILE A 332 5.27 11.52 -32.04
CA ILE A 332 5.07 11.08 -30.66
C ILE A 332 3.65 11.42 -30.17
N ALA A 333 3.06 12.54 -30.58
CA ALA A 333 1.66 12.86 -30.30
C ALA A 333 0.68 11.80 -30.86
N GLY A 334 1.00 11.20 -32.02
CA GLY A 334 0.25 10.07 -32.55
C GLY A 334 0.38 8.82 -31.67
N VAL A 335 1.58 8.53 -31.17
CA VAL A 335 1.84 7.42 -30.24
C VAL A 335 1.10 7.61 -28.92
N ILE A 336 1.23 8.79 -28.29
CA ILE A 336 0.53 9.15 -27.04
C ILE A 336 -0.98 8.99 -27.20
N THR A 337 -1.53 9.45 -28.32
CA THR A 337 -2.97 9.33 -28.60
C THR A 337 -3.39 7.87 -28.75
N PHE A 338 -2.63 7.08 -29.50
CA PHE A 338 -2.92 5.65 -29.65
C PHE A 338 -2.87 4.93 -28.30
N TYR A 339 -1.81 5.19 -27.51
CA TYR A 339 -1.61 4.64 -26.18
C TYR A 339 -2.81 4.96 -25.28
N ALA A 340 -3.19 6.23 -25.15
CA ALA A 340 -4.26 6.64 -24.25
C ALA A 340 -5.64 6.06 -24.64
N LEU A 341 -5.89 5.85 -25.93
CA LEU A 341 -7.13 5.23 -26.42
C LEU A 341 -7.13 3.70 -26.29
N LYS A 342 -5.96 3.06 -26.38
CA LYS A 342 -5.85 1.60 -26.23
C LYS A 342 -5.79 1.18 -24.77
N PHE A 343 -5.15 1.96 -23.92
CA PHE A 343 -4.90 1.68 -22.51
C PHE A 343 -5.53 2.75 -21.59
N PRO A 344 -6.85 3.05 -21.72
CA PRO A 344 -7.47 4.22 -21.09
C PRO A 344 -7.40 4.21 -19.56
N HIS A 345 -7.37 3.02 -18.96
CA HIS A 345 -7.41 2.85 -17.50
C HIS A 345 -6.03 2.71 -16.85
N VAL A 346 -4.94 2.67 -17.63
CA VAL A 346 -3.59 2.66 -17.06
C VAL A 346 -3.35 3.96 -16.27
N ARG A 347 -2.78 3.82 -15.08
CA ARG A 347 -2.56 4.93 -14.16
C ARG A 347 -1.20 5.59 -14.42
N LEU A 348 -1.26 6.86 -14.80
CA LEU A 348 -0.12 7.75 -14.91
C LEU A 348 0.02 8.53 -13.60
N GLY A 349 1.15 8.35 -12.93
CA GLY A 349 1.50 9.07 -11.72
C GLY A 349 2.22 10.38 -12.01
N PHE A 350 1.85 11.41 -11.28
CA PHE A 350 2.43 12.74 -11.31
C PHE A 350 2.85 13.12 -9.91
N LEU A 351 4.05 13.67 -9.76
CA LEU A 351 4.50 14.22 -8.50
C LEU A 351 4.08 15.69 -8.42
N LEU A 352 3.04 15.98 -7.66
CA LEU A 352 2.64 17.36 -7.38
C LEU A 352 3.61 17.94 -6.34
N ARG A 353 4.16 19.10 -6.67
CA ARG A 353 5.09 19.83 -5.83
C ARG A 353 4.52 21.21 -5.50
N TRP A 354 4.28 21.47 -4.23
CA TRP A 354 3.94 22.81 -3.74
C TRP A 354 5.06 23.32 -2.83
N GLY A 355 5.90 24.22 -3.36
CA GLY A 355 7.12 24.67 -2.67
C GLY A 355 8.19 23.59 -2.52
N PHE A 356 9.13 23.76 -1.58
CA PHE A 356 10.23 22.79 -1.33
C PHE A 356 9.89 21.69 -0.31
N VAL A 357 8.72 21.76 0.33
CA VAL A 357 8.37 20.93 1.50
C VAL A 357 7.20 19.99 1.27
N TRP A 358 6.46 20.13 0.16
CA TRP A 358 5.25 19.37 -0.07
C TRP A 358 5.31 18.59 -1.38
N PHE A 359 5.41 17.27 -1.25
CA PHE A 359 5.51 16.30 -2.33
C PHE A 359 4.37 15.30 -2.19
N ARG A 360 3.49 15.21 -3.19
CA ARG A 360 2.39 14.23 -3.19
C ARG A 360 2.21 13.61 -4.56
N TRP A 361 2.13 12.28 -4.60
CA TRP A 361 1.86 11.54 -5.82
C TRP A 361 0.36 11.49 -6.09
N ILE A 362 -0.01 11.84 -7.32
CA ILE A 362 -1.37 11.75 -7.83
C ILE A 362 -1.36 10.78 -9.02
N ARG A 363 -2.24 9.79 -9.01
CA ARG A 363 -2.40 8.81 -10.09
C ARG A 363 -3.68 9.08 -10.87
N LEU A 364 -3.54 9.46 -12.12
CA LEU A 364 -4.66 9.76 -13.01
C LEU A 364 -4.75 8.72 -14.13
N PRO A 365 -5.96 8.30 -14.54
CA PRO A 365 -6.10 7.36 -15.64
C PRO A 365 -5.70 8.03 -16.96
N ALA A 366 -5.08 7.27 -17.86
CA ALA A 366 -4.54 7.76 -19.13
C ALA A 366 -5.58 8.52 -19.98
N TRP A 367 -6.85 8.08 -19.99
CA TRP A 367 -7.92 8.78 -20.71
C TRP A 367 -8.13 10.22 -20.22
N PHE A 368 -8.05 10.43 -18.91
CA PHE A 368 -8.27 11.74 -18.29
C PHE A 368 -7.10 12.67 -18.58
N VAL A 369 -5.88 12.15 -18.43
CA VAL A 369 -4.64 12.86 -18.77
C VAL A 369 -4.64 13.25 -20.25
N PHE A 370 -5.10 12.37 -21.13
CA PHE A 370 -5.18 12.64 -22.57
C PHE A 370 -6.16 13.76 -22.91
N ILE A 371 -7.36 13.78 -22.29
CA ILE A 371 -8.30 14.89 -22.46
C ILE A 371 -7.66 16.21 -22.02
N LEU A 372 -7.02 16.22 -20.84
CA LEU A 372 -6.34 17.40 -20.34
C LEU A 372 -5.20 17.85 -21.29
N TRP A 373 -4.44 16.90 -21.83
CA TRP A 373 -3.40 17.17 -22.81
C TRP A 373 -3.96 17.76 -24.12
N ILE A 374 -5.07 17.26 -24.65
CA ILE A 374 -5.76 17.83 -25.82
C ILE A 374 -6.21 19.26 -25.52
N LEU A 375 -6.77 19.53 -24.34
CA LEU A 375 -7.14 20.90 -23.94
C LEU A 375 -5.92 21.83 -23.93
N PHE A 376 -4.78 21.37 -23.40
CA PHE A 376 -3.54 22.13 -23.45
C PHE A 376 -3.02 22.34 -24.88
N GLN A 377 -3.19 21.36 -25.79
CA GLN A 377 -2.83 21.56 -27.21
C GLN A 377 -3.75 22.59 -27.89
N LEU A 378 -5.04 22.66 -27.54
CA LEU A 378 -5.94 23.69 -28.07
C LEU A 378 -5.55 25.09 -27.58
N ILE A 379 -5.18 25.22 -26.30
CA ILE A 379 -4.64 26.47 -25.74
C ILE A 379 -3.33 26.83 -26.44
N GLY A 380 -2.40 25.88 -26.56
CA GLY A 380 -1.11 26.09 -27.23
C GLY A 380 -1.26 26.43 -28.72
N ALA A 381 -2.28 25.90 -29.41
CA ALA A 381 -2.59 26.26 -30.79
C ALA A 381 -3.03 27.72 -30.91
N TRP A 382 -3.80 28.21 -29.94
CA TRP A 382 -4.13 29.63 -29.84
C TRP A 382 -2.88 30.48 -29.55
N GLU A 383 -2.03 30.07 -28.61
CA GLU A 383 -0.76 30.76 -28.29
C GLU A 383 0.21 30.80 -29.47
N GLN A 384 0.31 29.71 -30.23
CA GLN A 384 1.13 29.61 -31.44
C GLN A 384 0.65 30.65 -32.47
N LYS A 385 -0.66 30.73 -32.71
CA LYS A 385 -1.24 31.72 -33.63
C LYS A 385 -1.07 33.17 -33.14
N ALA A 386 -1.09 33.37 -31.83
CA ALA A 386 -0.85 34.66 -31.21
C ALA A 386 0.65 35.05 -31.20
N GLY A 387 1.56 34.17 -31.63
CA GLY A 387 3.00 34.40 -31.62
C GLY A 387 3.63 34.37 -30.22
N ILE A 388 2.91 33.83 -29.23
CA ILE A 388 3.35 33.73 -27.82
C ILE A 388 4.24 32.48 -27.64
N SER A 389 3.92 31.39 -28.34
CA SER A 389 4.62 30.10 -28.23
C SER A 389 5.31 29.73 -29.53
N SER A 390 6.50 29.14 -29.41
CA SER A 390 7.27 28.55 -30.52
C SER A 390 7.04 27.04 -30.68
N VAL A 391 6.20 26.45 -29.83
CA VAL A 391 5.83 25.03 -29.89
C VAL A 391 4.74 24.84 -30.92
N SER A 392 4.90 23.86 -31.83
CA SER A 392 3.84 23.56 -32.78
C SER A 392 2.73 22.68 -32.18
N SER A 393 1.77 23.30 -31.50
CA SER A 393 0.57 22.61 -31.05
C SER A 393 -0.30 22.10 -32.21
N PHE A 394 -0.31 22.77 -33.37
CA PHE A 394 -1.00 22.25 -34.56
C PHE A 394 -0.38 20.96 -35.09
N ALA A 395 0.95 20.81 -35.04
CA ALA A 395 1.59 19.54 -35.37
C ALA A 395 1.19 18.43 -34.39
N HIS A 396 1.11 18.74 -33.09
CA HIS A 396 0.63 17.79 -32.10
C HIS A 396 -0.83 17.37 -32.34
N LEU A 397 -1.72 18.30 -32.69
CA LEU A 397 -3.12 18.01 -33.01
C LEU A 397 -3.26 17.16 -34.28
N GLY A 398 -2.46 17.43 -35.32
CA GLY A 398 -2.42 16.60 -36.54
C GLY A 398 -1.88 15.19 -36.27
N GLY A 399 -0.84 15.08 -35.44
CA GLY A 399 -0.33 13.80 -34.94
C GLY A 399 -1.39 13.04 -34.13
N ALA A 400 -2.09 13.73 -33.24
CA ALA A 400 -3.15 13.14 -32.42
C ALA A 400 -4.32 12.62 -33.25
N LEU A 401 -4.76 13.39 -34.25
CA LEU A 401 -5.77 12.92 -35.20
C LEU A 401 -5.34 11.63 -35.91
N THR A 402 -4.07 11.55 -36.30
CA THR A 402 -3.52 10.34 -36.94
C THR A 402 -3.51 9.15 -35.98
N GLY A 403 -3.13 9.38 -34.71
CA GLY A 403 -3.20 8.36 -33.66
C GLY A 403 -4.61 7.83 -33.43
N LEU A 404 -5.61 8.72 -33.40
CA LEU A 404 -7.03 8.34 -33.30
C LEU A 404 -7.47 7.47 -34.48
N VAL A 405 -7.12 7.85 -35.71
CA VAL A 405 -7.45 7.09 -36.92
C VAL A 405 -6.76 5.72 -36.91
N ALA A 406 -5.49 5.66 -36.52
CA ALA A 406 -4.75 4.41 -36.39
C ALA A 406 -5.37 3.48 -35.33
N TRP A 407 -5.77 4.03 -34.19
CA TRP A 407 -6.48 3.28 -33.15
C TRP A 407 -7.81 2.72 -33.67
N LEU A 408 -8.65 3.54 -34.31
CA LEU A 408 -9.89 3.07 -34.93
C LEU A 408 -9.64 1.93 -35.93
N ARG A 409 -8.53 2.00 -36.67
CA ARG A 409 -8.18 1.05 -37.71
C ARG A 409 -7.60 -0.27 -37.19
N TRP A 410 -6.88 -0.26 -36.07
CA TRP A 410 -6.11 -1.41 -35.56
C TRP A 410 -6.49 -1.87 -34.15
N ARG A 411 -7.49 -1.26 -33.49
CA ARG A 411 -7.91 -1.63 -32.12
C ARG A 411 -8.25 -3.11 -31.90
N GLY A 412 -8.69 -3.81 -32.93
CA GLY A 412 -9.03 -5.25 -32.90
C GLY A 412 -7.97 -6.19 -33.47
N SER A 413 -6.74 -5.73 -33.70
CA SER A 413 -5.66 -6.56 -34.26
C SER A 413 -4.77 -7.25 -33.22
N GLY A 414 -5.17 -7.22 -31.95
CA GLY A 414 -4.45 -7.82 -30.82
C GLY A 414 -5.17 -9.00 -30.16
N ASP A 415 -6.27 -9.45 -30.76
CA ASP A 415 -6.90 -10.76 -30.52
C ASP A 415 -6.53 -11.68 -31.68
#